data_AF-A0AA91GHJ8-F1
#
_entry.id   AF-A0AA91GHJ8-F1
#
_cell.length_a   1.000
_cell.length_b   1.000
_cell.length_c   1.000
_cell.angle_alpha   90.00
_cell.angle_beta   90.00
_cell.angle_gamma   90.00
#
_symmetry.space_group_name_H-M   'P 1'
#
loop_
_entity.id
_entity.type
_entity.pdbx_description
1 polymer ?
#
loop_
_entity_poly.entity_id
_entity_poly.type
_entity_poly.pdbx_seq_one_letter_code
_entity_poly.pdbx_strand_id
1 'polypeptide(L)'
;MSEKTPVFSRNGQLVIGSIATIEAQSASEWQYPKVEFPRKQEYSRITERLKQLEQWLNHLESKGGYLLNQTQATAYEKMIHRMLQKESAQLLIYLKEKQLFQARQQLNRVIGLGPGLTPSGDDFLVGLALIFTTVNYPYHSLKQWLYNSRDELKKRTNIISFSTLDWAIKGVSRERIGSFLNELFSGEDEELLKEKMLAVLAIGSTSGGDMLTGMLAGIKLTLDLL
;
A
#
# COMPACT_ATOMS: atom_id res chain seq x y z
N MET A 1 25.89 -32.65 6.00
CA MET A 1 24.86 -32.00 6.84
C MET A 1 25.38 -30.61 7.17
N SER A 2 24.66 -29.54 6.82
CA SER A 2 25.04 -28.18 7.24
C SER A 2 24.82 -28.08 8.75
N GLU A 3 25.87 -27.80 9.52
CA GLU A 3 25.74 -27.45 10.93
C GLU A 3 24.81 -26.23 11.04
N LYS A 4 23.76 -26.35 11.87
CA LYS A 4 22.86 -25.23 12.12
C LYS A 4 23.60 -24.19 12.96
N THR A 5 23.74 -22.98 12.44
CA THR A 5 24.27 -21.85 13.21
C THR A 5 23.37 -21.60 14.43
N PRO A 6 23.90 -21.66 15.67
CA PRO A 6 23.10 -21.43 16.87
C PRO A 6 22.67 -19.96 16.95
N VAL A 7 21.41 -19.73 17.32
CA VAL A 7 20.85 -18.39 17.56
C VAL A 7 20.31 -18.34 18.98
N PHE A 8 20.82 -17.44 19.81
CA PHE A 8 20.39 -17.29 21.20
C PHE A 8 20.51 -15.84 21.69
N SER A 9 19.75 -15.51 22.73
CA SER A 9 19.86 -14.22 23.41
C SER A 9 20.78 -14.34 24.62
N ARG A 10 21.74 -13.42 24.78
CA ARG A 10 22.64 -13.33 25.94
C ARG A 10 22.94 -11.87 26.25
N ASN A 11 22.72 -11.46 27.51
CA ASN A 11 23.03 -10.10 27.99
C ASN A 11 22.46 -8.97 27.11
N GLY A 12 21.22 -9.13 26.62
CA GLY A 12 20.60 -8.13 25.72
C GLY A 12 21.24 -8.08 24.33
N GLN A 13 21.91 -9.15 23.90
CA GLN A 13 22.42 -9.32 22.55
C GLN A 13 21.79 -10.55 21.90
N LEU A 14 21.44 -10.46 20.62
CA LEU A 14 21.10 -11.62 19.79
C LEU A 14 22.39 -12.12 19.14
N VAL A 15 22.87 -13.29 19.57
CA VAL A 15 24.10 -13.92 19.07
C VAL A 15 23.74 -14.94 17.99
N ILE A 16 24.37 -14.82 16.83
CA ILE A 16 24.21 -15.71 15.66
C ILE A 16 25.53 -16.43 15.44
N GLY A 17 25.77 -17.51 16.18
CA GLY A 17 27.03 -18.27 16.16
C GLY A 17 28.25 -17.35 16.29
N SER A 18 29.21 -17.52 15.38
CA SER A 18 30.37 -16.62 15.21
C SER A 18 30.18 -15.57 14.11
N ILE A 19 28.96 -15.43 13.56
CA ILE A 19 28.68 -14.60 12.37
C ILE A 19 28.42 -13.15 12.77
N ALA A 20 27.51 -12.95 13.73
CA ALA A 20 27.07 -11.62 14.13
C ALA A 20 26.59 -11.62 15.58
N THR A 21 26.76 -10.48 16.23
CA THR A 21 26.13 -10.16 17.51
C THR A 21 25.37 -8.85 17.31
N ILE A 22 24.07 -8.88 17.54
CA ILE A 22 23.20 -7.70 17.41
C ILE A 22 22.88 -7.21 18.81
N GLU A 23 23.29 -5.98 19.11
CA GLU A 23 22.95 -5.32 20.38
C GLU A 23 21.48 -4.94 20.40
N ALA A 24 20.75 -5.44 21.41
CA ALA A 24 19.33 -5.19 21.59
C ALA A 24 19.01 -4.41 22.88
N GLN A 25 20.02 -4.09 23.71
CA GLN A 25 19.80 -3.33 24.95
C GLN A 25 19.24 -1.92 24.70
N SER A 26 19.66 -1.26 23.62
CA SER A 26 19.17 0.05 23.20
C SER A 26 18.03 -0.03 22.17
N ALA A 27 17.56 -1.23 21.83
CA ALA A 27 16.49 -1.38 20.86
C ALA A 27 15.14 -1.01 21.50
N SER A 28 14.37 -0.17 20.81
CA SER A 28 12.98 0.12 21.16
C SER A 28 12.03 -0.70 20.30
N GLU A 29 10.82 -0.95 20.81
CA GLU A 29 9.75 -1.49 19.97
C GLU A 29 9.47 -0.52 18.83
N TRP A 30 9.53 -1.03 17.60
CA TRP A 30 9.27 -0.21 16.43
C TRP A 30 7.78 0.11 16.33
N GLN A 31 7.47 1.39 16.15
CA GLN A 31 6.11 1.87 15.95
C GLN A 31 5.99 2.50 14.56
N TYR A 32 4.92 2.16 13.85
CA TYR A 32 4.60 2.80 12.59
C TYR A 32 4.37 4.31 12.81
N PRO A 33 4.95 5.20 11.99
CA PRO A 33 4.77 6.63 12.16
C PRO A 33 3.30 7.02 12.04
N LYS A 34 2.88 8.01 12.83
CA LYS A 34 1.54 8.60 12.69
C LYS A 34 1.50 9.40 11.40
N VAL A 35 0.68 8.94 10.46
CA VAL A 35 0.40 9.63 9.21
C VAL A 35 -0.89 10.41 9.37
N GLU A 36 -0.81 11.74 9.38
CA GLU A 36 -1.99 12.61 9.42
C GLU A 36 -2.51 12.88 8.01
N PHE A 37 -3.81 12.67 7.79
CA PHE A 37 -4.44 13.05 6.54
C PHE A 37 -4.47 14.58 6.42
N PRO A 38 -4.16 15.15 5.24
CA PRO A 38 -4.17 16.59 5.03
C PRO A 38 -5.50 17.24 5.39
N ARG A 39 -5.46 18.47 5.91
CA ARG A 39 -6.67 19.28 6.11
C ARG A 39 -7.15 19.82 4.78
N LYS A 40 -8.44 20.16 4.67
CA LYS A 40 -9.05 20.69 3.42
C LYS A 40 -8.28 21.86 2.78
N GLN A 41 -7.65 22.71 3.59
CA GLN A 41 -6.87 23.86 3.12
C GLN A 41 -5.63 23.45 2.30
N GLU A 42 -5.09 22.26 2.55
CA GLU A 42 -3.90 21.73 1.84
C GLU A 42 -4.26 21.00 0.54
N TYR A 43 -5.54 20.77 0.24
CA TYR A 43 -5.95 19.87 -0.85
C TYR A 43 -5.42 20.32 -2.22
N SER A 44 -5.35 21.63 -2.48
CA SER A 44 -4.76 22.17 -3.70
C SER A 44 -3.28 21.79 -3.85
N ARG A 45 -2.50 21.90 -2.77
CA ARG A 45 -1.08 21.48 -2.73
C ARG A 45 -0.96 19.98 -2.96
N ILE A 46 -1.76 19.17 -2.26
CA ILE A 46 -1.74 17.71 -2.43
C ILE A 46 -2.07 17.32 -3.88
N THR A 47 -3.04 17.99 -4.49
CA THR A 47 -3.41 17.74 -5.90
C THR A 47 -2.24 17.99 -6.83
N GLU A 48 -1.46 19.05 -6.61
CA GLU A 48 -0.27 19.33 -7.42
C GLU A 48 0.83 18.29 -7.22
N ARG A 49 1.08 17.87 -5.98
CA ARG A 49 2.06 16.80 -5.69
C ARG A 49 1.65 15.45 -6.28
N LEU A 50 0.34 15.14 -6.35
CA LEU A 50 -0.14 13.94 -7.03
C LEU A 50 0.16 13.99 -8.54
N LYS A 51 -0.03 15.14 -9.20
CA LYS A 51 0.35 15.31 -10.62
C LYS A 51 1.84 15.13 -10.81
N GLN A 52 2.65 15.67 -9.90
CA GLN A 52 4.10 15.52 -9.95
C GLN A 52 4.52 14.04 -9.83
N LEU A 53 3.94 13.30 -8.89
CA LEU A 53 4.15 11.85 -8.76
C LEU A 53 3.79 11.10 -10.05
N GLU A 54 2.65 11.43 -10.66
CA GLU A 54 2.22 10.83 -11.93
C GLU A 54 3.21 11.11 -13.07
N GLN A 55 3.73 12.33 -13.15
CA GLN A 55 4.77 12.68 -14.12
C GLN A 55 6.02 11.82 -13.92
N TRP A 56 6.51 11.68 -12.69
CA TRP A 56 7.66 10.81 -12.41
C TRP A 56 7.38 9.35 -12.75
N LEU A 57 6.21 8.83 -12.38
CA LEU A 57 5.82 7.44 -12.67
C LEU A 57 5.77 7.16 -14.18
N ASN A 58 5.32 8.13 -14.99
CA ASN A 58 5.28 7.99 -16.45
C ASN A 58 6.68 7.91 -17.09
N HIS A 59 7.73 8.37 -16.40
CA HIS A 59 9.11 8.31 -16.86
C HIS A 59 9.87 7.08 -16.37
N LEU A 60 9.27 6.24 -15.52
CA LEU A 60 9.91 5.02 -15.03
C LEU A 60 9.69 3.85 -15.99
N GLU A 61 10.72 3.03 -16.18
CA GLU A 61 10.58 1.72 -16.81
C GLU A 61 9.86 0.77 -15.86
N SER A 62 8.53 0.79 -15.93
CA SER A 62 7.72 0.07 -14.94
C SER A 62 7.49 -1.41 -15.27
N LYS A 63 7.41 -2.24 -14.22
CA LYS A 63 7.28 -3.70 -14.29
C LYS A 63 5.93 -4.13 -13.68
N GLY A 64 5.05 -4.67 -14.53
CA GLY A 64 3.92 -5.49 -14.08
C GLY A 64 2.75 -4.75 -13.38
N GLY A 65 1.74 -5.52 -12.98
CA GLY A 65 0.63 -5.07 -12.13
C GLY A 65 -0.14 -3.85 -12.67
N TYR A 66 -0.45 -2.92 -11.77
CA TYR A 66 -1.14 -1.67 -12.08
C TYR A 66 -0.30 -0.68 -12.89
N LEU A 67 1.03 -0.76 -12.81
CA LEU A 67 1.95 0.12 -13.51
C LEU A 67 2.54 -0.53 -14.78
N LEU A 68 1.88 -1.54 -15.35
CA LEU A 68 2.41 -2.36 -16.45
C LEU A 68 3.00 -1.54 -17.62
N ASN A 69 4.25 -1.81 -17.99
CA ASN A 69 4.82 -1.32 -19.25
C ASN A 69 4.23 -2.10 -20.45
N GLN A 70 3.31 -1.44 -21.17
CA GLN A 70 2.56 -2.05 -22.26
C GLN A 70 3.42 -2.47 -23.46
N THR A 71 4.61 -1.90 -23.63
CA THR A 71 5.48 -2.20 -24.79
C THR A 71 6.15 -3.56 -24.65
N GLN A 72 6.44 -4.01 -23.43
CA GLN A 72 7.16 -5.26 -23.15
C GLN A 72 6.27 -6.35 -22.53
N ALA A 73 5.03 -6.02 -22.17
CA ALA A 73 4.13 -6.96 -21.51
C ALA A 73 3.53 -8.02 -22.44
N THR A 74 3.41 -9.24 -21.90
CA THR A 74 2.72 -10.37 -22.53
C THR A 74 1.22 -10.11 -22.69
N ALA A 75 0.55 -10.87 -23.55
CA ALA A 75 -0.90 -10.79 -23.71
C ALA A 75 -1.67 -11.10 -22.40
N TYR A 76 -1.15 -12.05 -21.61
CA TYR A 76 -1.71 -12.40 -20.31
C TYR A 76 -1.61 -11.25 -19.30
N GLU A 77 -0.44 -10.63 -19.17
CA GLU A 77 -0.25 -9.48 -18.27
C GLU A 77 -1.12 -8.29 -18.68
N LYS A 78 -1.25 -8.03 -19.98
CA LYS A 78 -2.15 -6.99 -20.51
C LYS A 78 -3.61 -7.26 -20.15
N MET A 79 -4.06 -8.52 -20.23
CA MET A 79 -5.40 -8.91 -19.83
C MET A 79 -5.63 -8.68 -18.33
N ILE A 80 -4.72 -9.17 -17.49
CA ILE A 80 -4.79 -8.98 -16.04
C ILE A 80 -4.78 -7.49 -15.67
N HIS A 81 -3.90 -6.70 -16.27
CA HIS A 81 -3.86 -5.25 -16.05
C HIS A 81 -5.20 -4.57 -16.39
N ARG A 82 -5.85 -4.94 -17.51
CA ARG A 82 -7.18 -4.41 -17.85
C ARG A 82 -8.23 -4.81 -16.83
N MET A 83 -8.19 -6.05 -16.33
CA MET A 83 -9.10 -6.50 -15.27
C MET A 83 -8.86 -5.72 -13.98
N LEU A 84 -7.61 -5.57 -13.54
CA LEU A 84 -7.23 -4.78 -12.37
C LEU A 84 -7.76 -3.35 -12.46
N GLN A 85 -7.52 -2.68 -13.59
CA GLN A 85 -8.00 -1.31 -13.84
C GLN A 85 -9.54 -1.25 -13.82
N LYS A 86 -10.21 -2.13 -14.55
CA LYS A 86 -11.68 -2.15 -14.62
C LYS A 86 -12.31 -2.39 -13.25
N GLU A 87 -11.89 -3.45 -12.56
CA GLU A 87 -12.54 -3.87 -11.32
C GLU A 87 -12.25 -2.90 -10.17
N SER A 88 -11.05 -2.30 -10.12
CA SER A 88 -10.72 -1.27 -9.12
C SER A 88 -11.38 0.09 -9.43
N ALA A 89 -11.44 0.52 -10.68
CA ALA A 89 -12.14 1.75 -11.06
C ALA A 89 -13.63 1.66 -10.67
N GLN A 90 -14.27 0.51 -10.95
CA GLN A 90 -15.65 0.30 -10.55
C GLN A 90 -15.83 0.29 -9.02
N LEU A 91 -14.86 -0.25 -8.27
CA LEU A 91 -14.87 -0.20 -6.80
C LEU A 91 -14.87 1.26 -6.33
N LEU A 92 -13.95 2.08 -6.86
CA LEU A 92 -13.83 3.49 -6.50
C LEU A 92 -15.09 4.28 -6.84
N ILE A 93 -15.75 3.99 -7.97
CA ILE A 93 -17.04 4.60 -8.33
C ILE A 93 -18.09 4.28 -7.25
N TYR A 94 -18.27 3.01 -6.88
CA TYR A 94 -19.24 2.65 -5.85
C TYR A 94 -18.93 3.26 -4.47
N LEU A 95 -17.65 3.39 -4.11
CA LEU A 95 -17.24 4.07 -2.88
C LEU A 95 -17.55 5.57 -2.95
N LYS A 96 -17.27 6.22 -4.08
CA LYS A 96 -17.56 7.64 -4.33
C LYS A 96 -19.06 7.93 -4.23
N GLU A 97 -19.87 7.07 -4.84
CA GLU A 97 -21.34 7.17 -4.82
C GLU A 97 -21.97 6.66 -3.52
N LYS A 98 -21.16 6.24 -2.53
CA LYS A 98 -21.60 5.69 -1.23
C LYS A 98 -22.50 4.45 -1.36
N GLN A 99 -22.38 3.72 -2.47
CA GLN A 99 -23.07 2.47 -2.76
C GLN A 99 -22.36 1.28 -2.10
N LEU A 100 -22.34 1.26 -0.76
CA LEU A 100 -21.49 0.34 0.02
C LEU A 100 -21.78 -1.15 -0.19
N PHE A 101 -23.02 -1.50 -0.55
CA PHE A 101 -23.40 -2.88 -0.87
C PHE A 101 -22.77 -3.33 -2.20
N GLN A 102 -22.91 -2.51 -3.25
CA GLN A 102 -22.28 -2.73 -4.55
C GLN A 102 -20.76 -2.68 -4.43
N ALA A 103 -20.22 -1.75 -3.65
CA ALA A 103 -18.79 -1.65 -3.36
C ALA A 103 -18.27 -2.95 -2.73
N ARG A 104 -19.02 -3.58 -1.82
CA ARG A 104 -18.62 -4.87 -1.23
C ARG A 104 -18.61 -6.01 -2.26
N GLN A 105 -19.62 -6.07 -3.14
CA GLN A 105 -19.61 -7.05 -4.24
C GLN A 105 -18.44 -6.83 -5.19
N GLN A 106 -18.09 -5.57 -5.44
CA GLN A 106 -16.99 -5.19 -6.32
C GLN A 106 -15.62 -5.45 -5.66
N LEU A 107 -15.50 -5.23 -4.35
CA LEU A 107 -14.33 -5.56 -3.56
C LEU A 107 -13.96 -7.04 -3.69
N ASN A 108 -14.96 -7.93 -3.75
CA ASN A 108 -14.78 -9.36 -3.97
C ASN A 108 -14.21 -9.73 -5.35
N ARG A 109 -14.30 -8.82 -6.33
CA ARG A 109 -13.72 -8.98 -7.67
C ARG A 109 -12.28 -8.46 -7.74
N VAL A 110 -11.87 -7.61 -6.78
CA VAL A 110 -10.52 -7.04 -6.69
C VAL A 110 -9.62 -7.91 -5.82
N ILE A 111 -10.09 -8.36 -4.66
CA ILE A 111 -9.30 -9.23 -3.77
C ILE A 111 -8.94 -10.55 -4.47
N GLY A 112 -7.67 -10.93 -4.40
CA GLY A 112 -7.09 -12.11 -5.04
C GLY A 112 -6.85 -11.95 -6.54
N LEU A 113 -7.16 -10.79 -7.14
CA LEU A 113 -6.95 -10.56 -8.57
C LEU A 113 -5.48 -10.24 -8.87
N GLY A 114 -4.89 -11.00 -9.80
CA GLY A 114 -3.49 -10.86 -10.22
C GLY A 114 -2.64 -12.08 -9.86
N PRO A 115 -1.49 -12.27 -10.52
CA PRO A 115 -0.63 -13.43 -10.31
C PRO A 115 0.21 -13.30 -9.03
N GLY A 116 0.76 -14.42 -8.57
CA GLY A 116 1.83 -14.46 -7.57
C GLY A 116 1.36 -14.64 -6.11
N LEU A 117 2.32 -14.54 -5.19
CA LEU A 117 2.08 -14.69 -3.75
C LEU A 117 1.33 -13.51 -3.15
N THR A 118 1.48 -12.32 -3.74
CA THR A 118 0.77 -11.09 -3.39
C THR A 118 0.08 -10.57 -4.65
N PRO A 119 -1.16 -11.03 -4.94
CA PRO A 119 -1.93 -10.55 -6.08
C PRO A 119 -2.03 -9.03 -6.10
N SER A 120 -1.86 -8.41 -7.27
CA SER A 120 -1.89 -6.95 -7.43
C SER A 120 -3.13 -6.27 -6.86
N GLY A 121 -4.29 -6.94 -6.93
CA GLY A 121 -5.54 -6.45 -6.33
C GLY A 121 -5.46 -6.36 -4.80
N ASP A 122 -4.76 -7.29 -4.14
CA ASP A 122 -4.56 -7.23 -2.69
C ASP A 122 -3.65 -6.08 -2.30
N ASP A 123 -2.55 -5.89 -3.02
CA ASP A 123 -1.59 -4.80 -2.79
C ASP A 123 -2.22 -3.42 -3.05
N PHE A 124 -3.06 -3.31 -4.07
CA PHE A 124 -3.89 -2.12 -4.30
C PHE A 124 -4.83 -1.84 -3.12
N LEU A 125 -5.50 -2.87 -2.58
CA LEU A 125 -6.36 -2.73 -1.40
C LEU A 125 -5.58 -2.37 -0.14
N VAL A 126 -4.33 -2.84 0.01
CA VAL A 126 -3.41 -2.40 1.07
C VAL A 126 -3.19 -0.88 0.97
N GLY A 127 -2.91 -0.37 -0.23
CA GLY A 127 -2.75 1.06 -0.47
C GLY A 127 -4.00 1.87 -0.08
N LEU A 128 -5.18 1.43 -0.51
CA LEU A 128 -6.45 2.07 -0.14
C LEU A 128 -6.70 2.06 1.37
N ALA A 129 -6.46 0.91 2.01
CA ALA A 129 -6.66 0.74 3.45
C ALA A 129 -5.79 1.73 4.25
N LEU A 130 -4.54 1.94 3.84
CA LEU A 130 -3.63 2.85 4.52
C LEU A 130 -4.11 4.30 4.47
N ILE A 131 -4.72 4.72 3.37
CA ILE A 131 -5.32 6.06 3.28
C ILE A 131 -6.51 6.19 4.22
N PHE A 132 -7.45 5.24 4.19
CA PHE A 132 -8.66 5.28 5.03
C PHE A 132 -8.38 5.21 6.54
N THR A 133 -7.18 4.76 6.91
CA THR A 133 -6.78 4.53 8.31
C THR A 133 -5.79 5.56 8.83
N THR A 134 -5.41 6.54 8.02
CA THR A 134 -4.65 7.72 8.46
C THR A 134 -5.35 8.45 9.61
N VAL A 135 -4.56 9.14 10.43
CA VAL A 135 -5.07 9.99 11.52
C VAL A 135 -5.84 11.16 10.90
N ASN A 136 -6.96 11.53 11.51
CA ASN A 136 -7.85 12.60 11.03
C ASN A 136 -8.47 12.36 9.63
N TYR A 137 -8.51 11.10 9.15
CA TYR A 137 -9.19 10.77 7.90
C TYR A 137 -10.67 11.24 7.92
N PRO A 138 -11.13 12.01 6.92
CA PRO A 138 -12.43 12.69 7.00
C PRO A 138 -13.65 11.78 6.83
N TYR A 139 -13.50 10.56 6.27
CA TYR A 139 -14.62 9.66 5.99
C TYR A 139 -14.56 8.38 6.83
N HIS A 140 -14.90 8.50 8.12
CA HIS A 140 -14.94 7.34 9.04
C HIS A 140 -15.80 6.18 8.52
N SER A 141 -16.85 6.46 7.73
CA SER A 141 -17.71 5.43 7.12
C SER A 141 -16.94 4.48 6.20
N LEU A 142 -15.96 4.96 5.44
CA LEU A 142 -15.15 4.12 4.54
C LEU A 142 -14.18 3.23 5.32
N LYS A 143 -13.55 3.79 6.36
CA LYS A 143 -12.74 3.01 7.31
C LYS A 143 -13.55 1.88 7.94
N GLN A 144 -14.72 2.20 8.47
CA GLN A 144 -15.59 1.21 9.11
C GLN A 144 -16.11 0.17 8.12
N TRP A 145 -16.48 0.59 6.91
CA TRP A 145 -16.93 -0.31 5.84
C TRP A 145 -15.84 -1.33 5.47
N LEU A 146 -14.59 -0.89 5.35
CA LEU A 146 -13.47 -1.77 5.03
C LEU A 146 -13.18 -2.73 6.19
N TYR A 147 -13.16 -2.21 7.43
CA TYR A 147 -13.01 -3.04 8.63
C TYR A 147 -14.08 -4.13 8.72
N ASN A 148 -15.34 -3.77 8.46
CA ASN A 148 -16.48 -4.70 8.47
C ASN A 148 -16.45 -5.72 7.32
N SER A 149 -15.56 -5.57 6.34
CA SER A 149 -15.40 -6.50 5.22
C SER A 149 -14.23 -7.47 5.43
N ARG A 150 -13.45 -7.30 6.51
CA ARG A 150 -12.23 -8.06 6.81
C ARG A 150 -12.39 -9.57 6.79
N ASP A 151 -13.43 -10.11 7.41
CA ASP A 151 -13.64 -11.56 7.49
C ASP A 151 -13.99 -12.18 6.14
N GLU A 152 -14.61 -11.40 5.25
CA GLU A 152 -14.86 -11.82 3.87
C GLU A 152 -13.57 -11.80 3.06
N LEU A 153 -12.76 -10.74 3.19
CA LEU A 153 -11.46 -10.61 2.52
C LEU A 153 -10.52 -11.76 2.89
N LYS A 154 -10.50 -12.18 4.16
CA LYS A 154 -9.71 -13.31 4.66
C LYS A 154 -9.98 -14.61 3.90
N LYS A 155 -11.21 -14.81 3.43
CA LYS A 155 -11.63 -16.04 2.73
C LYS A 155 -11.27 -16.05 1.24
N ARG A 156 -10.83 -14.91 0.69
CA ARG A 156 -10.67 -14.71 -0.76
C ARG A 156 -9.23 -14.52 -1.23
N THR A 157 -8.28 -14.45 -0.31
CA THR A 157 -6.85 -14.44 -0.63
C THR A 157 -6.06 -15.35 0.30
N ASN A 158 -4.77 -15.52 0.03
CA ASN A 158 -3.87 -16.31 0.84
C ASN A 158 -3.47 -15.58 2.14
N ILE A 159 -2.92 -16.32 3.09
CA ILE A 159 -2.57 -15.80 4.41
C ILE A 159 -1.50 -14.69 4.38
N ILE A 160 -0.58 -14.72 3.40
CA ILE A 160 0.51 -13.73 3.28
C ILE A 160 -0.08 -12.37 2.85
N SER A 161 -0.88 -12.36 1.79
CA SER A 161 -1.59 -11.15 1.33
C SER A 161 -2.56 -10.63 2.39
N PHE A 162 -3.39 -11.50 2.96
CA PHE A 162 -4.38 -11.09 3.95
C PHE A 162 -3.72 -10.49 5.19
N SER A 163 -2.60 -11.05 5.65
CA SER A 163 -1.88 -10.50 6.81
C SER A 163 -1.39 -9.07 6.56
N THR A 164 -0.90 -8.78 5.35
CA THR A 164 -0.47 -7.43 4.96
C THR A 164 -1.66 -6.47 4.91
N LEU A 165 -2.77 -6.89 4.30
CA LEU A 165 -4.00 -6.12 4.22
C LEU A 165 -4.63 -5.87 5.61
N ASP A 166 -4.61 -6.86 6.49
CA ASP A 166 -5.11 -6.73 7.85
C ASP A 166 -4.36 -5.67 8.66
N TRP A 167 -3.02 -5.67 8.57
CA TRP A 167 -2.22 -4.61 9.20
C TRP A 167 -2.55 -3.23 8.62
N ALA A 168 -2.74 -3.15 7.31
CA ALA A 168 -3.13 -1.91 6.66
C ALA A 168 -4.52 -1.41 7.12
N ILE A 169 -5.49 -2.31 7.30
CA ILE A 169 -6.82 -2.01 7.88
C ILE A 169 -6.70 -1.51 9.33
N LYS A 170 -5.65 -1.91 10.05
CA LYS A 170 -5.32 -1.42 11.40
C LYS A 170 -4.50 -0.12 11.39
N GLY A 171 -4.15 0.41 10.21
CA GLY A 171 -3.36 1.64 10.08
C GLY A 171 -1.86 1.45 10.25
N VAL A 172 -1.35 0.24 10.00
CA VAL A 172 0.07 -0.11 10.13
C VAL A 172 0.60 -0.69 8.83
N SER A 173 1.80 -0.32 8.42
CA SER A 173 2.48 -0.90 7.27
C SER A 173 4.01 -0.85 7.44
N ARG A 174 4.76 -1.03 6.36
CA ARG A 174 6.21 -0.88 6.32
C ARG A 174 6.60 0.58 6.51
N GLU A 175 7.71 0.84 7.21
CA GLU A 175 8.24 2.18 7.46
C GLU A 175 8.32 3.04 6.20
N ARG A 176 8.85 2.50 5.10
CA ARG A 176 8.98 3.20 3.81
C ARG A 176 7.67 3.81 3.31
N ILE A 177 6.53 3.15 3.58
CA ILE A 177 5.21 3.64 3.18
C ILE A 177 4.77 4.80 4.08
N GLY A 178 4.96 4.69 5.40
CA GLY A 178 4.65 5.78 6.33
C GLY A 178 5.51 7.02 6.06
N SER A 179 6.81 6.85 5.83
CA SER A 179 7.72 7.93 5.47
C SER A 179 7.35 8.58 4.14
N PHE A 180 6.96 7.81 3.13
CA PHE A 180 6.45 8.34 1.87
C PHE A 180 5.17 9.17 2.06
N LEU A 181 4.18 8.66 2.80
CA LEU A 181 2.93 9.38 3.01
C LEU A 181 3.12 10.67 3.81
N ASN A 182 3.96 10.65 4.84
CA ASN A 182 4.31 11.85 5.60
C ASN A 182 4.99 12.90 4.71
N GLU A 183 5.94 12.45 3.87
CA GLU A 183 6.61 13.35 2.94
C GLU A 183 5.60 13.92 1.94
N LEU A 184 4.72 13.10 1.35
CA LEU A 184 3.67 13.52 0.41
C LEU A 184 2.64 14.49 1.03
N PHE A 185 2.28 14.30 2.30
CA PHE A 185 1.25 15.11 2.94
C PHE A 185 1.77 16.38 3.60
N SER A 186 3.01 16.41 4.06
CA SER A 186 3.51 17.52 4.87
C SER A 186 4.88 18.05 4.45
N GLY A 187 5.69 17.25 3.76
CA GLY A 187 7.03 17.65 3.35
C GLY A 187 7.07 18.62 2.16
N GLU A 188 8.18 19.32 1.99
CA GLU A 188 8.35 20.40 1.00
C GLU A 188 9.44 20.09 -0.04
N ASP A 189 10.21 19.03 0.16
CA ASP A 189 11.35 18.67 -0.68
C ASP A 189 10.91 17.67 -1.76
N GLU A 190 10.95 18.12 -3.02
CA GLU A 190 10.55 17.32 -4.18
C GLU A 190 11.48 16.14 -4.43
N GLU A 191 12.79 16.30 -4.23
CA GLU A 191 13.75 15.21 -4.42
C GLU A 191 13.62 14.18 -3.31
N LEU A 192 13.39 14.63 -2.07
CA LEU A 192 13.10 13.71 -0.96
C LEU A 192 11.79 12.94 -1.20
N LEU A 193 10.73 13.61 -1.67
CA LEU A 193 9.47 12.94 -2.03
C LEU A 193 9.70 11.87 -3.09
N LYS A 194 10.46 12.19 -4.13
CA LYS A 194 10.82 11.25 -5.20
C LYS A 194 11.65 10.08 -4.67
N GLU A 195 12.62 10.32 -3.80
CA GLU A 195 13.39 9.28 -3.11
C GLU A 195 12.47 8.32 -2.34
N LYS A 196 11.53 8.85 -1.54
CA LYS A 196 10.59 8.02 -0.77
C LYS A 196 9.63 7.24 -1.68
N MET A 197 9.18 7.84 -2.78
CA MET A 197 8.39 7.13 -3.80
C MET A 197 9.17 5.95 -4.37
N LEU A 198 10.43 6.15 -4.78
CA LEU A 198 11.29 5.07 -5.29
C LEU A 198 11.54 3.98 -4.24
N ALA A 199 11.66 4.36 -2.96
CA ALA A 199 11.80 3.40 -1.87
C ALA A 199 10.56 2.52 -1.67
N VAL A 200 9.36 3.05 -1.92
CA VAL A 200 8.10 2.28 -1.96
C VAL A 200 8.07 1.37 -3.19
N LEU A 201 8.45 1.86 -4.36
CA LEU A 201 8.49 1.06 -5.60
C LEU A 201 9.47 -0.13 -5.51
N ALA A 202 10.51 -0.01 -4.70
CA ALA A 202 11.46 -1.10 -4.41
C ALA A 202 10.91 -2.22 -3.51
N ILE A 203 9.64 -2.17 -3.09
CA ILE A 203 8.99 -3.22 -2.30
C ILE A 203 8.50 -4.34 -3.23
N GLY A 204 9.10 -5.52 -3.11
CA GLY A 204 8.73 -6.66 -3.94
C GLY A 204 9.00 -6.43 -5.43
N SER A 205 8.50 -7.33 -6.28
CA SER A 205 8.68 -7.19 -7.73
C SER A 205 7.69 -6.20 -8.36
N THR A 206 6.43 -6.23 -7.92
CA THR A 206 5.32 -5.39 -8.44
C THR A 206 4.51 -4.74 -7.31
N SER A 207 4.54 -5.35 -6.11
CA SER A 207 3.77 -4.93 -4.94
C SER A 207 3.90 -3.47 -4.56
N GLY A 208 5.12 -2.90 -4.62
CA GLY A 208 5.35 -1.49 -4.32
C GLY A 208 4.56 -0.56 -5.24
N GLY A 209 4.52 -0.88 -6.54
CA GLY A 209 3.75 -0.14 -7.53
C GLY A 209 2.24 -0.30 -7.36
N ASP A 210 1.79 -1.51 -7.03
CA ASP A 210 0.37 -1.81 -6.80
C ASP A 210 -0.15 -1.11 -5.52
N MET A 211 0.62 -1.14 -4.42
CA MET A 211 0.33 -0.38 -3.19
C MET A 211 0.35 1.13 -3.43
N LEU A 212 1.34 1.65 -4.17
CA LEU A 212 1.41 3.07 -4.51
C LEU A 212 0.16 3.49 -5.29
N THR A 213 -0.24 2.71 -6.29
CA THR A 213 -1.46 2.96 -7.07
C THR A 213 -2.70 3.02 -6.18
N GLY A 214 -2.82 2.08 -5.24
CA GLY A 214 -3.88 2.07 -4.24
C GLY A 214 -3.90 3.30 -3.34
N MET A 215 -2.73 3.74 -2.86
CA MET A 215 -2.61 4.96 -2.05
C MET A 215 -3.04 6.20 -2.83
N LEU A 216 -2.53 6.39 -4.05
CA LEU A 216 -2.89 7.54 -4.89
C LEU A 216 -4.39 7.56 -5.20
N ALA A 217 -4.98 6.40 -5.49
CA ALA A 217 -6.42 6.27 -5.72
C ALA A 217 -7.24 6.60 -4.47
N GLY A 218 -6.80 6.17 -3.28
CA GLY A 218 -7.45 6.49 -2.01
C GLY A 218 -7.40 7.97 -1.68
N ILE A 219 -6.28 8.63 -1.95
CA ILE A 219 -6.15 10.09 -1.79
C ILE A 219 -7.11 10.79 -2.74
N LYS A 220 -7.05 10.50 -4.05
CA LYS A 220 -7.94 11.11 -5.06
C LYS A 220 -9.41 10.93 -4.73
N LEU A 221 -9.84 9.71 -4.39
CA LEU A 221 -11.21 9.43 -3.96
C LEU A 221 -11.63 10.33 -2.78
N THR A 222 -10.73 10.55 -1.82
CA THR A 222 -10.99 11.37 -0.65
C THR A 222 -11.08 12.85 -0.98
N LEU A 223 -10.24 13.35 -1.90
CA LEU A 223 -10.31 14.73 -2.38
C LEU A 223 -11.60 14.99 -3.18
N ASP A 224 -12.06 13.99 -3.94
CA ASP A 224 -13.26 14.01 -4.79
C ASP A 224 -14.60 13.88 -4.06
N LEU A 225 -14.59 13.42 -2.80
CA LEU A 225 -15.79 13.21 -1.98
C LEU A 225 -16.29 14.50 -1.29
N LEU A 226 -15.66 15.64 -1.58
CA LEU A 226 -16.07 16.97 -1.14
C LEU A 226 -17.06 17.61 -2.10
#